data_AF-A0A2W4ZPA0-F1
#
_entry.id   AF-A0A2W4ZPA0-F1
#
_cell.length_a   1.000
_cell.length_b   1.000
_cell.length_c   1.000
_cell.angle_alpha   90.00
_cell.angle_beta   90.00
_cell.angle_gamma   90.00
#
_symmetry.space_group_name_H-M   'P 1'
#
loop_
_entity.id
_entity.type
_entity.pdbx_description
1 polymer ?
#
loop_
_entity_poly.entity_id
_entity_poly.type
_entity_poly.pdbx_seq_one_letter_code
_entity_poly.pdbx_strand_id
1 'polypeptide(L)' 'MISEVKKLEYDMRFRTFMRQMFTISRMKPKEKYLYRLMDGVPFKDLETAILITRIDYDKNAANDR' A
#
# COMPACT_ATOMS: atom_id res chain seq x y z
N MET A 1 -19.60 6.27 -9.09
CA MET A 1 -19.66 6.07 -7.62
C MET A 1 -19.33 4.60 -7.35
N ILE A 2 -18.43 4.29 -6.42
CA ILE A 2 -18.06 2.90 -6.07
C ILE A 2 -19.19 2.31 -5.21
N SER A 3 -19.63 1.07 -5.49
CA SER A 3 -20.67 0.40 -4.70
C SER A 3 -20.17 0.03 -3.30
N GLU A 4 -21.08 -0.07 -2.33
CA GLU A 4 -20.72 -0.48 -0.96
C GLU A 4 -20.02 -1.85 -0.90
N VAL A 5 -20.46 -2.81 -1.73
CA VAL A 5 -19.80 -4.11 -1.86
C VAL A 5 -18.34 -3.96 -2.31
N LYS A 6 -18.07 -3.11 -3.32
CA LYS A 6 -16.70 -2.86 -3.78
C LYS A 6 -15.85 -2.16 -2.73
N LYS A 7 -16.41 -1.24 -1.94
CA LYS A 7 -15.68 -0.60 -0.83
C LYS A 7 -15.22 -1.65 0.19
N LEU A 8 -16.12 -2.54 0.57
CA LEU A 8 -15.81 -3.64 1.50
C LEU A 8 -14.71 -4.57 0.94
N GLU A 9 -14.79 -4.91 -0.34
CA GLU A 9 -13.76 -5.71 -1.02
C GLU A 9 -12.38 -5.02 -0.96
N TYR A 10 -12.32 -3.70 -1.21
CA TYR A 10 -11.08 -2.94 -1.10
C TYR A 10 -10.54 -2.96 0.33
N ASP A 11 -11.38 -2.75 1.34
CA ASP A 11 -10.98 -2.79 2.76
C ASP A 11 -10.42 -4.17 3.15
N MET A 12 -11.07 -5.25 2.71
CA MET A 12 -10.61 -6.62 2.98
C MET A 12 -9.26 -6.91 2.33
N ARG A 13 -9.08 -6.47 1.08
CA ARG A 13 -7.81 -6.61 0.34
C ARG A 13 -6.70 -5.82 1.03
N PHE A 14 -6.97 -4.59 1.45
CA PHE A 14 -6.02 -3.75 2.16
C PHE A 14 -5.59 -4.37 3.51
N ARG A 15 -6.54 -4.85 4.32
CA ARG A 15 -6.24 -5.53 5.60
C ARG A 15 -5.38 -6.78 5.38
N THR A 16 -5.67 -7.54 4.33
CA THR A 16 -4.90 -8.74 3.98
C THR A 16 -3.47 -8.38 3.57
N PHE A 17 -3.32 -7.37 2.72
CA PHE A 17 -2.02 -6.84 2.31
C PHE A 17 -1.17 -6.43 3.52
N MET A 18 -1.72 -5.61 4.43
CA MET A 18 -0.99 -5.16 5.62
C MET A 18 -0.55 -6.31 6.53
N ARG A 19 -1.42 -7.31 6.73
CA ARG A 19 -1.09 -8.50 7.53
C ARG A 19 0.08 -9.29 6.94
N GLN A 20 0.06 -9.50 5.62
CA GLN A 20 1.11 -10.23 4.91
C GLN A 20 2.43 -9.45 4.95
N MET A 21 2.39 -8.14 4.68
CA MET A 21 3.57 -7.27 4.77
C MET A 21 4.20 -7.28 6.16
N PHE A 22 3.39 -7.20 7.23
CA PHE A 22 3.88 -7.29 8.60
C PHE A 22 4.52 -8.66 8.91
N THR A 23 3.98 -9.72 8.34
CA THR A 23 4.52 -11.08 8.51
C THR A 23 5.89 -11.19 7.83
N ILE A 24 6.00 -10.75 6.58
CA ILE A 24 7.27 -10.75 5.82
C ILE A 24 8.31 -9.84 6.48
N SER A 25 7.88 -8.68 7.00
CA SER A 25 8.75 -7.74 7.72
C SER A 25 9.28 -8.29 9.05
N ARG A 26 8.85 -9.48 9.49
CA ARG A 26 9.42 -10.22 10.65
C ARG A 26 10.28 -11.42 10.26
N MET A 27 10.21 -11.90 9.02
CA MET A 27 11.01 -13.04 8.54
C MET A 27 12.52 -12.74 8.53
N LYS A 28 13.34 -13.78 8.71
CA LYS A 28 14.82 -13.74 8.70
C LYS A 28 15.36 -14.92 7.86
N PRO A 29 16.47 -14.74 7.10
CA PRO A 29 17.22 -13.51 6.90
C PRO A 29 16.47 -12.48 6.03
N LYS A 30 16.73 -11.18 6.22
CA LYS A 30 15.94 -10.10 5.58
C LYS A 30 16.18 -10.01 4.08
N GLU A 31 17.41 -10.25 3.69
CA GLU A 31 17.97 -10.25 2.35
C GLU A 31 17.18 -11.21 1.43
N LYS A 32 16.82 -12.38 1.97
CA LYS A 32 16.11 -13.42 1.22
C LYS A 32 14.63 -13.13 1.02
N TYR A 33 13.98 -12.48 1.99
CA TYR A 33 12.52 -12.36 2.03
C TYR A 33 12.03 -10.93 1.83
N LEU A 34 12.49 -9.98 2.65
CA LEU A 34 12.02 -8.59 2.59
C LEU A 34 12.67 -7.82 1.46
N TYR A 35 14.01 -7.82 1.38
CA TYR A 35 14.71 -7.01 0.37
C TYR A 35 14.43 -7.51 -1.04
N ARG A 36 14.38 -8.82 -1.24
CA ARG A 36 13.96 -9.40 -2.53
C ARG A 36 12.55 -8.99 -2.95
N LEU A 37 11.61 -8.81 -2.01
CA LEU A 37 10.28 -8.30 -2.30
C LEU A 37 10.32 -6.82 -2.72
N MET A 38 11.16 -6.02 -2.06
CA MET A 38 11.36 -4.60 -2.37
C MET A 38 12.10 -4.38 -3.71
N ASP A 39 12.99 -5.29 -4.08
CA ASP A 39 13.69 -5.29 -5.37
C ASP A 39 12.80 -5.72 -6.53
N GLY A 40 11.69 -6.42 -6.25
CA GLY A 40 10.66 -6.73 -7.23
C GLY A 40 9.97 -5.46 -7.72
N VAL A 41 9.79 -5.34 -9.04
CA VAL A 41 9.24 -4.14 -9.70
C VAL A 41 7.84 -3.68 -9.23
N PRO A 42 6.96 -4.44 -8.53
CA PRO A 42 5.72 -3.85 -8.01
C PRO A 42 5.90 -2.95 -6.77
N PHE A 43 7.03 -3.03 -6.05
CA PHE A 43 7.17 -2.32 -4.77
C PHE A 43 7.56 -0.84 -4.96
N LYS A 44 8.48 -0.56 -5.88
CA LYS A 44 8.85 0.83 -6.25
C LYS A 44 7.66 1.58 -6.85
N ASP A 45 6.86 0.90 -7.68
CA ASP A 45 5.64 1.46 -8.25
C ASP A 45 4.59 1.71 -7.17
N LEU A 46 4.47 0.80 -6.19
CA LEU A 46 3.59 0.97 -5.03
C LEU A 46 4.00 2.17 -4.17
N GLU A 47 5.27 2.34 -3.85
CA GLU A 47 5.76 3.50 -3.09
C GLU A 47 5.45 4.81 -3.83
N THR A 48 5.70 4.83 -5.14
CA THR A 48 5.38 5.98 -6.00
C THR A 48 3.89 6.28 -6.01
N ALA A 49 3.03 5.27 -6.16
CA ALA A 49 1.59 5.43 -6.13
C ALA A 49 1.08 5.94 -4.77
N ILE A 50 1.64 5.46 -3.66
CA ILE A 50 1.33 5.95 -2.30
C ILE A 50 1.71 7.43 -2.17
N LEU A 51 2.91 7.80 -2.63
CA LEU A 51 3.39 9.18 -2.59
C LEU A 51 2.48 10.12 -3.38
N ILE A 52 2.13 9.75 -4.62
CA ILE A 52 1.23 10.53 -5.48
C ILE A 52 -0.14 10.68 -4.80
N THR A 53 -0.72 9.58 -4.31
CA THR A 53 -2.03 9.59 -3.64
C THR A 53 -2.03 10.52 -2.42
N ARG A 54 -0.95 10.52 -1.64
CA ARG A 54 -0.80 11.42 -0.49
C ARG A 54 -0.70 12.88 -0.92
N ILE A 55 0.12 13.17 -1.93
CA ILE A 55 0.24 14.53 -2.48
C ILE A 55 -1.11 15.04 -2.97
N ASP A 56 -1.88 14.20 -3.66
CA ASP A 56 -3.20 14.57 -4.16
C ASP A 56 -4.19 14.81 -3.03
N TYR A 57 -4.17 13.98 -1.98
CA TYR A 57 -4.98 14.20 -0.78
C TYR A 57 -4.62 15.53 -0.09
N ASP A 58 -3.34 15.78 0.16
CA ASP A 58 -2.86 16.98 0.86
C ASP A 58 -3.19 18.26 0.06
N LYS A 59 -3.09 18.22 -1.28
CA LYS A 59 -3.49 19.33 -2.17
C LYS A 59 -4.98 19.61 -2.13
N ASN A 60 -5.82 18.57 -2.15
CA ASN A 60 -7.26 18.75 -2.14
C ASN A 60 -7.77 19.18 -0.75
N ALA A 61 -7.18 18.65 0.33
CA ALA A 61 -7.46 19.09 1.70
C ALA A 61 -7.05 20.54 1.98
N ALA A 62 -6.06 21.07 1.24
CA ALA A 62 -5.64 22.46 1.33
C ALA A 62 -6.56 23.43 0.54
N ASN A 63 -7.28 22.95 -0.48
CA ASN A 63 -8.21 23.74 -1.28
C ASN A 63 -9.65 23.78 -0.72
N ASP A 64 -9.97 22.88 0.21
CA ASP A 64 -11.27 22.84 0.93
C ASP A 64 -11.26 23.63 2.26
N ARG A 65 -10.24 24.48 2.50
CA ARG A 65 -10.14 25.42 3.64
C ARG A 65 -10.20 26.86 3.15
#